data_AF-A0A1Y0RNZ0-F1
#
_entry.id   AF-A0A1Y0RNZ0-F1
#
_cell.length_a   1.000
_cell.length_b   1.000
_cell.length_c   1.000
_cell.angle_alpha   90.00
_cell.angle_beta   90.00
_cell.angle_gamma   90.00
#
_symmetry.space_group_name_H-M   'P 1'
#
loop_
_entity.id
_entity.type
_entity.pdbx_description
1 polymer ?
#
loop_
_entity_poly.entity_id
_entity_poly.type
_entity_poly.pdbx_seq_one_letter_code
_entity_poly.pdbx_strand_id
1 'polypeptide(L)'
;MFEQIIQQATQTEYDFRKTVNLDDPLAHLFSEWVDYYRLKWAIAHVLKPTSILEIGVRFGYSAAAFLHGHPSAHYVGIDLDTDSYGGVKGAINWAKQITTEFATEYIVADTQAMKRFPGHIYDLIHVDGQQDGDGSFHDLELATKQGRYVLVDGFLWTRQNFMAVSDFLFRYADILDWYGVIPGYAGELLIKVSDNYLNQYSKDNNPSHNSSLAIRQTYTTEYYTEDCGGYDVYKKNHGKKLEDSRLKAVATIASLKKSGRVLDLGCGRGELSFYFARQGFTVTAIDYSHSAIELAKSCFDGEESLQENVEFICDDVCSVSLSEKYDLAVASDVIEHLSSEELDKLYQKVAYSLKSDGLFVVHTFPNLWYYKYDYQRKRKIAASVGAYLPAEPRSRYELLMHINEQSPRLLKKQLSQYFKHVCLWFGHTENPGGSLIRKFSIKEIAATSSLFVIASHREINEEQLKNNLQISPVPPLPLGKIRIVVKDYPRQVSINSEFEIQIELENNSEFIFHSYGSHPVHIAYHWMNKQATNYIVFDGERTKIFPPLDKAKPVILKSLLGHITTETYAAKVKAPAEKGDYILRVTLVQERVRWFDEVPTQLMEDILISLV
;
A
#
# COMPACT_ATOMS: atom_id res chain seq x y z
N MET A 1 6.21 10.32 35.43
CA MET A 1 4.86 9.71 35.53
C MET A 1 4.94 8.21 35.85
N PHE A 2 5.53 7.36 35.00
CA PHE A 2 5.65 5.91 35.29
C PHE A 2 6.30 5.59 36.65
N GLU A 3 7.44 6.22 36.95
CA GLU A 3 8.10 6.08 38.27
C GLU A 3 7.19 6.49 39.44
N GLN A 4 6.38 7.55 39.27
CA GLN A 4 5.44 7.99 40.28
C GLN A 4 4.32 6.97 40.49
N ILE A 5 3.79 6.38 39.42
CA ILE A 5 2.78 5.31 39.50
C ILE A 5 3.34 4.11 40.25
N ILE A 6 4.54 3.64 39.89
CA ILE A 6 5.21 2.51 40.56
C ILE A 6 5.46 2.84 42.04
N GLN A 7 5.95 4.05 42.34
CA GLN A 7 6.17 4.48 43.71
C GLN A 7 4.86 4.50 44.52
N GLN A 8 3.78 5.06 43.98
CA GLN A 8 2.49 5.10 44.67
C GLN A 8 1.89 3.70 44.85
N ALA A 9 2.06 2.80 43.87
CA ALA A 9 1.60 1.42 43.96
C ALA A 9 2.29 0.63 45.08
N THR A 10 3.58 0.90 45.33
CA THR A 10 4.34 0.25 46.41
C THR A 10 4.07 0.85 47.80
N GLN A 11 3.58 2.08 47.87
CA GLN A 11 3.34 2.81 49.12
C GLN A 11 1.89 2.71 49.63
N THR A 12 0.93 2.39 48.76
CA THR A 12 -0.48 2.36 49.13
C THR A 12 -0.85 1.15 50.00
N GLU A 13 -1.74 1.38 50.96
CA GLU A 13 -2.36 0.31 51.75
C GLU A 13 -3.64 -0.25 51.09
N TYR A 14 -3.95 0.16 49.85
CA TYR A 14 -5.08 -0.36 49.12
C TYR A 14 -5.00 -1.90 49.01
N ASP A 15 -6.12 -2.55 49.27
CA ASP A 15 -6.25 -4.00 49.25
C ASP A 15 -7.68 -4.36 48.80
N PHE A 16 -7.80 -4.79 47.55
CA PHE A 16 -9.09 -5.09 46.92
C PHE A 16 -9.83 -6.26 47.61
N ARG A 17 -9.10 -7.14 48.33
CA ARG A 17 -9.65 -8.31 49.06
C ARG A 17 -10.67 -7.93 50.14
N LYS A 18 -10.75 -6.66 50.52
CA LYS A 18 -11.78 -6.13 51.42
C LYS A 18 -13.18 -6.13 50.80
N THR A 19 -13.28 -6.23 49.47
CA THR A 19 -14.53 -6.11 48.70
C THR A 19 -14.78 -7.29 47.75
N VAL A 20 -13.95 -8.33 47.80
CA VAL A 20 -14.04 -9.46 46.85
C VAL A 20 -15.31 -10.29 47.04
N ASN A 21 -15.76 -10.88 45.94
CA ASN A 21 -16.72 -11.96 45.98
C ASN A 21 -16.00 -13.27 46.31
N LEU A 22 -16.40 -13.95 47.39
CA LEU A 22 -15.80 -15.23 47.80
C LEU A 22 -16.15 -16.39 46.87
N ASP A 23 -17.23 -16.26 46.10
CA ASP A 23 -17.67 -17.24 45.10
C ASP A 23 -17.02 -17.00 43.72
N ASP A 24 -16.12 -16.03 43.59
CA ASP A 24 -15.34 -15.84 42.35
C ASP A 24 -14.50 -17.11 42.08
N PRO A 25 -14.64 -17.76 40.90
CA PRO A 25 -13.86 -18.95 40.57
C PRO A 25 -12.34 -18.73 40.60
N LEU A 26 -11.89 -17.47 40.52
CA LEU A 26 -10.48 -17.08 40.57
C LEU A 26 -10.02 -16.61 41.96
N ALA A 27 -10.81 -16.84 43.01
CA ALA A 27 -10.45 -16.45 44.39
C ALA A 27 -9.10 -17.00 44.88
N HIS A 28 -8.66 -18.14 44.32
CA HIS A 28 -7.35 -18.72 44.62
C HIS A 28 -6.15 -17.85 44.19
N LEU A 29 -6.34 -16.89 43.28
CA LEU A 29 -5.31 -15.96 42.81
C LEU A 29 -5.28 -14.63 43.57
N PHE A 30 -6.23 -14.38 44.48
CA PHE A 30 -6.39 -13.05 45.08
C PHE A 30 -5.17 -12.54 45.83
N SER A 31 -4.38 -13.42 46.44
CA SER A 31 -3.14 -13.02 47.12
C SER A 31 -2.08 -12.51 46.14
N GLU A 32 -2.04 -13.04 44.91
CA GLU A 32 -1.10 -12.64 43.87
C GLU A 32 -1.53 -11.34 43.18
N TRP A 33 -2.82 -11.02 43.21
CA TRP A 33 -3.38 -9.85 42.54
C TRP A 33 -3.39 -8.57 43.39
N VAL A 34 -2.96 -8.61 44.65
CA VAL A 34 -2.97 -7.41 45.52
C VAL A 34 -2.16 -6.29 44.89
N ASP A 35 -0.93 -6.57 44.46
CA ASP A 35 -0.06 -5.55 43.86
C ASP A 35 -0.57 -5.09 42.49
N TYR A 36 -1.23 -5.98 41.75
CA TYR A 36 -1.91 -5.65 40.50
C TYR A 36 -3.04 -4.61 40.71
N TYR A 37 -3.91 -4.78 41.71
CA TYR A 37 -4.96 -3.79 41.99
C TYR A 37 -4.44 -2.53 42.70
N ARG A 38 -3.33 -2.61 43.45
CA ARG A 38 -2.62 -1.41 43.93
C ARG A 38 -2.08 -0.57 42.78
N LEU A 39 -1.62 -1.23 41.71
CA LEU A 39 -1.21 -0.53 40.50
C LEU A 39 -2.38 0.21 39.85
N LYS A 40 -3.55 -0.41 39.71
CA LYS A 40 -4.77 0.27 39.19
C LYS A 40 -5.15 1.49 40.04
N TRP A 41 -5.14 1.34 41.37
CA TRP A 41 -5.33 2.45 42.31
C TRP A 41 -4.32 3.58 42.07
N ALA A 42 -3.03 3.24 41.95
CA ALA A 42 -1.96 4.21 41.76
C ALA A 42 -2.06 4.96 40.42
N ILE A 43 -2.48 4.27 39.35
CA ILE A 43 -2.72 4.88 38.04
C ILE A 43 -3.80 5.97 38.18
N ALA A 44 -4.96 5.67 38.75
CA ALA A 44 -6.01 6.67 38.98
C ALA A 44 -5.54 7.79 39.93
N HIS A 45 -4.79 7.46 40.97
CA HIS A 45 -4.28 8.43 41.93
C HIS A 45 -3.31 9.45 41.31
N VAL A 46 -2.43 8.99 40.41
CA VAL A 46 -1.45 9.83 39.72
C VAL A 46 -2.10 10.61 38.57
N LEU A 47 -2.93 9.95 37.74
CA LEU A 47 -3.57 10.57 36.58
C LEU A 47 -4.72 11.51 36.96
N LYS A 48 -5.39 11.25 38.09
CA LYS A 48 -6.57 11.98 38.59
C LYS A 48 -7.67 12.15 37.51
N PRO A 49 -8.12 11.05 36.87
CA PRO A 49 -9.12 11.14 35.83
C PRO A 49 -10.47 11.57 36.42
N THR A 50 -11.13 12.56 35.82
CA THR A 50 -12.49 12.97 36.24
C THR A 50 -13.56 12.06 35.63
N SER A 51 -13.22 11.35 34.56
CA SER A 51 -14.08 10.40 33.86
C SER A 51 -13.31 9.14 33.48
N ILE A 52 -13.89 7.98 33.81
CA ILE A 52 -13.30 6.65 33.56
C ILE A 52 -14.32 5.80 32.80
N LEU A 53 -13.87 5.12 31.75
CA LEU A 53 -14.61 4.02 31.14
C LEU A 53 -13.82 2.73 31.27
N GLU A 54 -14.50 1.63 31.59
CA GLU A 54 -13.90 0.30 31.66
C GLU A 54 -14.68 -0.69 30.79
N ILE A 55 -13.94 -1.50 30.04
CA ILE A 55 -14.46 -2.63 29.26
C ILE A 55 -14.03 -3.91 29.97
N GLY A 56 -14.97 -4.84 30.20
CA GLY A 56 -14.68 -6.11 30.87
C GLY A 56 -14.70 -6.00 32.40
N VAL A 57 -15.68 -5.29 32.94
CA VAL A 57 -15.82 -4.98 34.37
C VAL A 57 -15.78 -6.21 35.28
N ARG A 58 -16.43 -7.31 34.87
CA ARG A 58 -16.62 -8.52 35.64
C ARG A 58 -17.14 -8.21 37.06
N PHE A 59 -16.41 -8.58 38.11
CA PHE A 59 -16.78 -8.34 39.51
C PHE A 59 -16.51 -6.91 40.00
N GLY A 60 -15.88 -6.05 39.18
CA GLY A 60 -15.66 -4.63 39.50
C GLY A 60 -14.45 -4.32 40.39
N TYR A 61 -13.49 -5.24 40.52
CA TYR A 61 -12.31 -5.01 41.37
C TYR A 61 -11.40 -3.89 40.83
N SER A 62 -11.25 -3.80 39.51
CA SER A 62 -10.57 -2.68 38.83
C SER A 62 -11.34 -1.38 39.05
N ALA A 63 -12.66 -1.40 38.84
CA ALA A 63 -13.55 -0.27 39.13
C ALA A 63 -13.34 0.30 40.55
N ALA A 64 -13.41 -0.56 41.57
CA ALA A 64 -13.19 -0.17 42.95
C ALA A 64 -11.78 0.41 43.17
N ALA A 65 -10.75 -0.21 42.58
CA ALA A 65 -9.37 0.27 42.70
C ALA A 65 -9.21 1.68 42.13
N PHE A 66 -9.72 1.92 40.92
CA PHE A 66 -9.68 3.25 40.30
C PHE A 66 -10.46 4.29 41.12
N LEU A 67 -11.67 3.96 41.56
CA LEU A 67 -12.54 4.85 42.32
C LEU A 67 -11.97 5.18 43.71
N HIS A 68 -11.31 4.24 44.40
CA HIS A 68 -10.58 4.57 45.62
C HIS A 68 -9.31 5.40 45.35
N GLY A 69 -8.72 5.29 44.16
CA GLY A 69 -7.58 6.12 43.73
C GLY A 69 -7.98 7.57 43.45
N HIS A 70 -9.18 7.77 42.90
CA HIS A 70 -9.78 9.07 42.65
C HIS A 70 -11.32 9.07 42.84
N PRO A 71 -11.82 9.26 44.07
CA PRO A 71 -13.25 9.09 44.41
C PRO A 71 -14.24 10.01 43.69
N SER A 72 -13.78 11.14 43.16
CA SER A 72 -14.61 12.09 42.41
C SER A 72 -14.80 11.72 40.94
N ALA A 73 -14.16 10.66 40.45
CA ALA A 73 -14.34 10.21 39.07
C ALA A 73 -15.78 9.75 38.81
N HIS A 74 -16.33 10.15 37.67
CA HIS A 74 -17.48 9.46 37.11
C HIS A 74 -17.01 8.21 36.34
N TYR A 75 -17.62 7.07 36.63
CA TYR A 75 -17.19 5.78 36.08
C TYR A 75 -18.30 5.12 35.26
N VAL A 76 -17.96 4.65 34.06
CA VAL A 76 -18.85 3.89 33.18
C VAL A 76 -18.24 2.51 32.92
N GLY A 77 -18.91 1.46 33.37
CA GLY A 77 -18.47 0.07 33.14
C GLY A 77 -19.29 -0.61 32.05
N ILE A 78 -18.63 -1.24 31.08
CA ILE A 78 -19.25 -2.05 30.03
C ILE A 78 -18.83 -3.50 30.18
N ASP A 79 -19.79 -4.42 30.20
CA ASP A 79 -19.52 -5.86 30.23
C ASP A 79 -20.51 -6.63 29.36
N LEU A 80 -20.07 -7.74 28.77
CA LEU A 80 -20.95 -8.62 28.00
C LEU A 80 -21.85 -9.49 28.90
N ASP A 81 -21.53 -9.58 30.20
CA ASP A 81 -22.21 -10.36 31.24
C ASP A 81 -22.41 -11.84 30.86
N THR A 82 -21.30 -12.47 30.51
CA THR A 82 -21.24 -13.83 29.95
C THR A 82 -20.18 -14.68 30.65
N ASP A 83 -20.27 -16.00 30.52
CA ASP A 83 -19.29 -16.96 31.05
C ASP A 83 -18.11 -17.22 30.07
N SER A 84 -18.01 -16.44 28.99
CA SER A 84 -16.93 -16.54 27.99
C SER A 84 -15.78 -15.58 28.29
N TYR A 85 -14.60 -15.84 27.71
CA TYR A 85 -13.40 -14.99 27.82
C TYR A 85 -12.96 -14.69 29.27
N GLY A 86 -13.27 -15.59 30.22
CA GLY A 86 -12.96 -15.41 31.65
C GLY A 86 -14.02 -14.65 32.44
N GLY A 87 -15.11 -14.21 31.79
CA GLY A 87 -16.27 -13.60 32.44
C GLY A 87 -17.06 -14.57 33.32
N VAL A 88 -17.92 -14.01 34.16
CA VAL A 88 -18.89 -14.75 34.98
C VAL A 88 -20.22 -14.03 34.88
N LYS A 89 -21.25 -14.73 34.41
CA LYS A 89 -22.57 -14.14 34.27
C LYS A 89 -23.13 -13.70 35.63
N GLY A 90 -23.60 -12.46 35.69
CA GLY A 90 -24.10 -11.80 36.89
C GLY A 90 -23.03 -11.09 37.72
N ALA A 91 -21.74 -11.22 37.39
CA ALA A 91 -20.65 -10.58 38.14
C ALA A 91 -20.78 -9.05 38.19
N ILE A 92 -21.34 -8.44 37.14
CA ILE A 92 -21.57 -7.00 37.06
C ILE A 92 -22.49 -6.49 38.18
N ASN A 93 -23.34 -7.35 38.76
CA ASN A 93 -24.16 -6.98 39.92
C ASN A 93 -23.33 -6.82 41.19
N TRP A 94 -22.27 -7.61 41.34
CA TRP A 94 -21.31 -7.43 42.43
C TRP A 94 -20.53 -6.12 42.27
N ALA A 95 -20.12 -5.80 41.03
CA ALA A 95 -19.47 -4.53 40.72
C ALA A 95 -20.31 -3.32 41.19
N LYS A 96 -21.62 -3.35 40.91
CA LYS A 96 -22.58 -2.33 41.39
C LYS A 96 -22.62 -2.25 42.92
N GLN A 97 -22.63 -3.39 43.59
CA GLN A 97 -22.69 -3.45 45.06
C GLN A 97 -21.45 -2.83 45.70
N ILE A 98 -20.25 -3.19 45.23
CA ILE A 98 -19.00 -2.73 45.86
C ILE A 98 -18.62 -1.30 45.51
N THR A 99 -19.28 -0.69 44.51
CA THR A 99 -19.05 0.69 44.09
C THR A 99 -20.22 1.63 44.36
N THR A 100 -21.20 1.21 45.17
CA THR A 100 -22.44 1.97 45.43
C THR A 100 -22.21 3.37 46.01
N GLU A 101 -21.10 3.62 46.69
CA GLU A 101 -20.76 4.93 47.26
C GLU A 101 -20.18 5.93 46.23
N PHE A 102 -19.89 5.47 45.01
CA PHE A 102 -19.29 6.27 43.94
C PHE A 102 -20.27 6.58 42.81
N ALA A 103 -19.90 7.52 41.94
CA ALA A 103 -20.69 7.90 40.78
C ALA A 103 -20.50 6.92 39.60
N THR A 104 -21.19 5.77 39.64
CA THR A 104 -21.05 4.69 38.65
C THR A 104 -22.28 4.49 37.75
N GLU A 105 -22.03 4.13 36.49
CA GLU A 105 -23.00 3.61 35.53
C GLU A 105 -22.48 2.27 34.97
N TYR A 106 -23.37 1.30 34.75
CA TYR A 106 -23.02 -0.01 34.22
C TYR A 106 -23.93 -0.41 33.06
N ILE A 107 -23.31 -0.84 31.96
CA ILE A 107 -23.96 -1.17 30.69
C ILE A 107 -23.63 -2.62 30.34
N VAL A 108 -24.67 -3.43 30.13
CA VAL A 108 -24.49 -4.79 29.61
C VAL A 108 -24.56 -4.75 28.09
N ALA A 109 -23.42 -4.90 27.42
CA ALA A 109 -23.31 -4.81 25.97
C ALA A 109 -22.04 -5.46 25.42
N ASP A 110 -22.09 -5.85 24.15
CA ASP A 110 -20.95 -6.38 23.40
C ASP A 110 -20.17 -5.24 22.75
N THR A 111 -18.95 -4.96 23.24
CA THR A 111 -18.08 -3.93 22.63
C THR A 111 -17.64 -4.30 21.22
N GLN A 112 -17.60 -5.59 20.87
CA GLN A 112 -17.25 -6.07 19.54
C GLN A 112 -18.31 -5.70 18.49
N ALA A 113 -19.53 -5.39 18.93
CA ALA A 113 -20.62 -4.89 18.09
C ALA A 113 -20.73 -3.35 18.09
N MET A 114 -19.94 -2.65 18.92
CA MET A 114 -19.99 -1.19 19.03
C MET A 114 -19.16 -0.51 17.94
N LYS A 115 -19.64 0.67 17.52
CA LYS A 115 -18.88 1.60 16.67
C LYS A 115 -18.25 2.75 17.44
N ARG A 116 -18.74 2.98 18.67
CA ARG A 116 -18.37 4.08 19.54
C ARG A 116 -18.82 3.74 20.97
N PHE A 117 -18.05 4.16 21.98
CA PHE A 117 -18.45 4.08 23.37
C PHE A 117 -19.47 5.16 23.74
N PRO A 118 -20.32 4.91 24.77
CA PRO A 118 -21.23 5.92 25.31
C PRO A 118 -20.46 7.18 25.77
N GLY A 119 -21.15 8.31 25.83
CA GLY A 119 -20.58 9.56 26.35
C GLY A 119 -19.61 10.25 25.39
N HIS A 120 -18.79 11.15 25.97
CA HIS A 120 -17.84 11.98 25.23
C HIS A 120 -16.41 11.42 25.32
N ILE A 121 -15.42 12.29 25.47
CA ILE A 121 -14.04 11.92 25.75
C ILE A 121 -13.91 11.62 27.24
N TYR A 122 -13.31 10.49 27.58
CA TYR A 122 -12.93 10.06 28.90
C TYR A 122 -11.48 10.43 29.19
N ASP A 123 -11.17 10.74 30.45
CA ASP A 123 -9.79 10.96 30.86
C ASP A 123 -9.01 9.64 30.90
N LEU A 124 -9.66 8.54 31.29
CA LEU A 124 -9.08 7.19 31.28
C LEU A 124 -10.06 6.18 30.67
N ILE A 125 -9.60 5.39 29.72
CA ILE A 125 -10.30 4.18 29.25
C ILE A 125 -9.46 2.95 29.62
N HIS A 126 -10.04 2.01 30.34
CA HIS A 126 -9.45 0.73 30.69
C HIS A 126 -10.00 -0.38 29.78
N VAL A 127 -9.12 -1.01 29.01
CA VAL A 127 -9.43 -2.11 28.09
C VAL A 127 -9.03 -3.43 28.76
N ASP A 128 -10.01 -4.11 29.34
CA ASP A 128 -9.85 -5.40 30.05
C ASP A 128 -10.92 -6.42 29.58
N GLY A 129 -11.27 -6.34 28.29
CA GLY A 129 -12.30 -7.15 27.64
C GLY A 129 -11.76 -8.44 27.01
N GLN A 130 -12.11 -8.67 25.74
CA GLN A 130 -11.75 -9.89 25.01
C GLN A 130 -10.27 -9.89 24.61
N GLN A 131 -9.44 -10.66 25.31
CA GLN A 131 -7.98 -10.72 25.11
C GLN A 131 -7.49 -11.78 24.08
N ASP A 132 -8.14 -11.88 22.91
CA ASP A 132 -7.77 -12.84 21.86
C ASP A 132 -6.96 -12.25 20.70
N GLY A 133 -6.51 -11.00 20.84
CA GLY A 133 -5.76 -10.25 19.84
C GLY A 133 -6.67 -9.39 18.96
N ASP A 134 -7.57 -10.01 18.17
CA ASP A 134 -8.49 -9.26 17.29
C ASP A 134 -9.48 -8.42 18.13
N GLY A 135 -10.00 -8.97 19.24
CA GLY A 135 -10.90 -8.24 20.15
C GLY A 135 -10.21 -7.07 20.85
N SER A 136 -8.99 -7.29 21.35
CA SER A 136 -8.17 -6.24 21.94
C SER A 136 -7.86 -5.10 20.96
N PHE A 137 -7.56 -5.45 19.70
CA PHE A 137 -7.30 -4.46 18.66
C PHE A 137 -8.54 -3.59 18.41
N HIS A 138 -9.72 -4.21 18.27
CA HIS A 138 -10.99 -3.50 18.07
C HIS A 138 -11.32 -2.57 19.25
N ASP A 139 -11.21 -3.07 20.49
CA ASP A 139 -11.46 -2.26 21.68
C ASP A 139 -10.47 -1.09 21.79
N LEU A 140 -9.22 -1.29 21.36
CA LEU A 140 -8.20 -0.24 21.33
C LEU A 140 -8.48 0.83 20.25
N GLU A 141 -9.00 0.44 19.09
CA GLU A 141 -9.48 1.38 18.07
C GLU A 141 -10.64 2.24 18.56
N LEU A 142 -11.55 1.68 19.37
CA LEU A 142 -12.61 2.46 20.00
C LEU A 142 -12.07 3.34 21.12
N ALA A 143 -11.18 2.80 21.97
CA ALA A 143 -10.64 3.50 23.12
C ALA A 143 -9.82 4.73 22.71
N THR A 144 -8.97 4.60 21.70
CA THR A 144 -8.15 5.74 21.24
C THR A 144 -8.98 6.87 20.62
N LYS A 145 -10.21 6.61 20.15
CA LYS A 145 -11.13 7.66 19.66
C LYS A 145 -11.76 8.49 20.79
N GLN A 146 -11.79 7.97 22.01
CA GLN A 146 -12.53 8.60 23.12
C GLN A 146 -11.75 8.66 24.44
N GLY A 147 -10.51 8.19 24.53
CA GLY A 147 -9.72 8.18 25.76
C GLY A 147 -8.49 9.07 25.64
N ARG A 148 -8.30 10.00 26.59
CA ARG A 148 -7.02 10.72 26.72
C ARG A 148 -5.91 9.77 27.10
N TYR A 149 -6.14 8.97 28.13
CA TYR A 149 -5.32 7.84 28.49
C TYR A 149 -6.05 6.54 28.20
N VAL A 150 -5.36 5.58 27.60
CA VAL A 150 -5.88 4.21 27.42
C VAL A 150 -4.96 3.25 28.16
N LEU A 151 -5.51 2.52 29.11
CA LEU A 151 -4.84 1.45 29.84
C LEU A 151 -5.31 0.12 29.28
N VAL A 152 -4.41 -0.65 28.68
CA VAL A 152 -4.69 -1.97 28.13
C VAL A 152 -4.15 -3.03 29.08
N ASP A 153 -5.02 -3.92 29.52
CA ASP A 153 -4.61 -5.03 30.36
C ASP A 153 -4.10 -6.21 29.55
N GLY A 154 -3.22 -7.00 30.17
CA GLY A 154 -2.74 -8.25 29.57
C GLY A 154 -1.87 -8.07 28.31
N PHE A 155 -1.17 -6.94 28.13
CA PHE A 155 -0.35 -6.71 26.92
C PHE A 155 0.67 -7.85 26.68
N LEU A 156 1.22 -8.43 27.75
CA LEU A 156 2.16 -9.56 27.71
C LEU A 156 1.49 -10.92 28.02
N TRP A 157 0.16 -10.99 28.08
CA TRP A 157 -0.59 -12.17 28.51
C TRP A 157 -0.52 -13.33 27.51
N THR A 158 -0.77 -13.05 26.23
CA THR A 158 -0.67 -14.04 25.15
C THR A 158 0.16 -13.51 24.01
N ARG A 159 0.76 -14.43 23.22
CA ARG A 159 1.47 -14.06 22.00
C ARG A 159 0.57 -13.32 21.02
N GLN A 160 -0.69 -13.74 20.89
CA GLN A 160 -1.68 -13.11 20.02
C GLN A 160 -1.98 -11.67 20.45
N ASN A 161 -2.22 -11.46 21.76
CA ASN A 161 -2.49 -10.13 22.29
C ASN A 161 -1.27 -9.20 22.11
N PHE A 162 -0.08 -9.69 22.45
CA PHE A 162 1.16 -8.95 22.26
C PHE A 162 1.35 -8.51 20.80
N MET A 163 1.15 -9.42 19.84
CA MET A 163 1.32 -9.12 18.41
C MET A 163 0.26 -8.15 17.89
N ALA A 164 -1.01 -8.30 18.29
CA ALA A 164 -2.09 -7.43 17.85
C ALA A 164 -1.96 -6.01 18.41
N VAL A 165 -1.72 -5.88 19.71
CA VAL A 165 -1.53 -4.56 20.35
C VAL A 165 -0.24 -3.90 19.85
N SER A 166 0.84 -4.66 19.61
CA SER A 166 2.07 -4.09 19.02
C SER A 166 1.85 -3.60 17.58
N ASP A 167 1.10 -4.35 16.77
CA ASP A 167 0.70 -3.92 15.42
C ASP A 167 -0.13 -2.63 15.47
N PHE A 168 -1.06 -2.51 16.44
CA PHE A 168 -1.81 -1.27 16.66
C PHE A 168 -0.86 -0.11 16.99
N LEU A 169 0.04 -0.27 17.96
CA LEU A 169 0.95 0.80 18.39
C LEU A 169 1.85 1.28 17.25
N PHE A 170 2.35 0.34 16.43
CA PHE A 170 3.15 0.68 15.25
C PHE A 170 2.32 1.43 14.20
N ARG A 171 1.12 0.95 13.91
CA ARG A 171 0.26 1.50 12.85
C ARG A 171 -0.33 2.86 13.20
N TYR A 172 -0.71 3.07 14.45
CA TYR A 172 -1.38 4.27 14.91
C TYR A 172 -0.44 5.26 15.60
N ALA A 173 0.87 5.12 15.41
CA ALA A 173 1.87 5.99 16.05
C ALA A 173 1.65 7.49 15.78
N ASP A 174 1.01 7.86 14.66
CA ASP A 174 0.66 9.23 14.29
C ASP A 174 -0.32 9.92 15.25
N ILE A 175 -1.17 9.14 15.95
CA ILE A 175 -2.20 9.66 16.86
C ILE A 175 -1.85 9.49 18.34
N LEU A 176 -0.65 9.00 18.65
CA LEU A 176 -0.20 8.75 20.02
C LEU A 176 0.91 9.74 20.41
N ASP A 177 0.78 10.39 21.57
CA ASP A 177 1.87 11.23 22.09
C ASP A 177 3.00 10.34 22.64
N TRP A 178 2.64 9.25 23.33
CA TRP A 178 3.55 8.22 23.82
C TRP A 178 2.77 7.00 24.33
N TYR A 179 3.47 5.88 24.51
CA TYR A 179 2.97 4.71 25.23
C TYR A 179 4.09 4.08 26.05
N GLY A 180 3.75 3.34 27.10
CA GLY A 180 4.72 2.62 27.91
C GLY A 180 4.09 1.48 28.69
N VAL A 181 4.86 0.41 28.88
CA VAL A 181 4.44 -0.77 29.65
C VAL A 181 4.86 -0.55 31.09
N ILE A 182 3.89 -0.63 31.99
CA ILE A 182 4.14 -0.68 33.43
C ILE A 182 4.43 -2.13 33.79
N PRO A 183 5.53 -2.44 34.49
CA PRO A 183 5.78 -3.79 34.97
C PRO A 183 4.71 -4.20 35.99
N GLY A 184 3.99 -5.28 35.71
CA GLY A 184 2.97 -5.85 36.59
C GLY A 184 2.63 -7.28 36.17
N TYR A 185 1.44 -7.77 36.56
CA TYR A 185 1.09 -9.20 36.49
C TYR A 185 1.12 -9.75 35.06
N ALA A 186 0.60 -8.97 34.10
CA ALA A 186 0.56 -9.34 32.69
C ALA A 186 1.02 -8.20 31.76
N GLY A 187 1.72 -7.20 32.31
CA GLY A 187 2.18 -6.01 31.61
C GLY A 187 1.03 -5.07 31.25
N GLU A 188 0.95 -3.95 31.96
CA GLU A 188 -0.13 -2.97 31.81
C GLU A 188 0.35 -1.87 30.86
N LEU A 189 -0.19 -1.85 29.65
CA LEU A 189 0.20 -0.86 28.64
C LEU A 189 -0.60 0.41 28.84
N LEU A 190 0.08 1.52 29.14
CA LEU A 190 -0.52 2.84 29.25
C LEU A 190 -0.17 3.68 28.02
N ILE A 191 -1.19 4.19 27.36
CA ILE A 191 -1.10 4.97 26.12
C ILE A 191 -1.63 6.39 26.40
N LYS A 192 -0.92 7.41 25.92
CA LYS A 192 -1.41 8.79 25.82
C LYS A 192 -1.76 9.08 24.37
N VAL A 193 -3.05 9.31 24.11
CA VAL A 193 -3.55 9.71 22.80
C VAL A 193 -3.37 11.20 22.60
N SER A 194 -3.03 11.63 21.38
CA SER A 194 -2.82 13.04 21.06
C SER A 194 -4.08 13.88 21.28
N ASP A 195 -3.94 14.98 22.03
CA ASP A 195 -5.04 15.92 22.27
C ASP A 195 -5.49 16.58 20.95
N ASN A 196 -4.57 16.79 20.00
CA ASN A 196 -4.90 17.33 18.68
C ASN A 196 -5.84 16.39 17.93
N TYR A 197 -5.53 15.09 17.91
CA TYR A 197 -6.36 14.07 17.30
C TYR A 197 -7.75 14.00 17.96
N LEU A 198 -7.82 13.96 19.30
CA LEU A 198 -9.11 13.91 20.02
C LEU A 198 -9.95 15.18 19.78
N ASN A 199 -9.31 16.35 19.70
CA ASN A 199 -9.98 17.62 19.38
C ASN A 199 -10.51 17.66 17.94
N GLN A 200 -9.80 17.05 16.99
CA GLN A 200 -10.28 16.91 15.60
C GLN A 200 -11.45 15.92 15.55
N TYR A 201 -11.28 14.74 16.13
CA TYR A 201 -12.30 13.69 16.15
C TYR A 201 -13.61 14.13 16.83
N SER A 202 -13.53 14.97 17.87
CA SER A 202 -14.73 15.52 18.54
C SER A 202 -15.42 16.65 17.77
N LYS A 203 -14.71 17.38 16.91
CA LYS A 203 -15.29 18.39 16.02
C LYS A 203 -15.98 17.78 14.81
N ASP A 204 -15.48 16.64 14.34
CA ASP A 204 -16.08 15.83 13.28
C ASP A 204 -17.35 15.12 13.78
N ASN A 205 -18.39 15.89 14.09
CA ASN A 205 -19.71 15.43 14.53
C ASN A 205 -20.50 14.66 13.45
N ASN A 206 -19.84 14.26 12.35
CA ASN A 206 -20.47 13.49 11.29
C ASN A 206 -19.42 12.61 10.58
N PRO A 207 -19.45 11.28 10.75
CA PRO A 207 -18.59 10.36 10.00
C PRO A 207 -19.00 10.24 8.51
N SER A 208 -19.76 11.22 7.98
CA SER A 208 -20.51 11.12 6.73
C SER A 208 -19.84 11.78 5.53
N HIS A 209 -18.69 12.44 5.66
CA HIS A 209 -17.96 12.93 4.50
C HIS A 209 -16.83 11.95 4.15
N ASN A 210 -17.23 10.78 3.69
CA ASN A 210 -16.39 9.95 2.83
C ASN A 210 -16.22 10.74 1.51
N SER A 211 -15.24 11.65 1.47
CA SER A 211 -14.92 12.52 0.34
C SER A 211 -13.42 12.77 0.31
N SER A 212 -12.86 12.83 -0.89
CA SER A 212 -11.43 13.07 -1.09
C SER A 212 -10.99 14.45 -0.58
N LEU A 213 -11.88 15.44 -0.60
CA LEU A 213 -11.58 16.79 -0.10
C LEU A 213 -11.32 16.82 1.41
N ALA A 214 -11.98 15.93 2.18
CA ALA A 214 -11.80 15.87 3.63
C ALA A 214 -10.40 15.38 4.02
N ILE A 215 -9.78 14.55 3.19
CA ILE A 215 -8.45 13.96 3.42
C ILE A 215 -7.34 14.64 2.63
N ARG A 216 -7.65 15.72 1.89
CA ARG A 216 -6.69 16.44 1.05
C ARG A 216 -5.41 16.87 1.77
N GLN A 217 -5.54 17.26 3.05
CA GLN A 217 -4.40 17.73 3.85
C GLN A 217 -3.42 16.61 4.23
N THR A 218 -3.81 15.35 4.08
CA THR A 218 -2.96 14.19 4.39
C THR A 218 -1.96 13.90 3.25
N TYR A 219 -2.14 14.47 2.05
CA TYR A 219 -1.24 14.28 0.91
C TYR A 219 -0.09 15.29 0.93
N THR A 220 0.87 15.07 1.83
CA THR A 220 2.04 15.93 2.04
C THR A 220 3.25 15.49 1.22
N THR A 221 4.31 16.30 1.23
CA THR A 221 5.59 15.95 0.61
C THR A 221 6.18 14.67 1.23
N GLU A 222 6.06 14.50 2.55
CA GLU A 222 6.51 13.31 3.28
C GLU A 222 5.74 12.08 2.83
N TYR A 223 4.42 12.17 2.69
CA TYR A 223 3.64 11.06 2.13
C TYR A 223 4.19 10.62 0.76
N TYR A 224 4.37 11.55 -0.17
CA TYR A 224 4.86 11.20 -1.50
C TYR A 224 6.31 10.70 -1.51
N THR A 225 7.15 11.12 -0.55
CA THR A 225 8.58 10.80 -0.55
C THR A 225 8.96 9.68 0.41
N GLU A 226 8.08 9.23 1.30
CA GLU A 226 8.40 8.25 2.35
C GLU A 226 7.44 7.07 2.44
N ASP A 227 6.20 7.19 1.94
CA ASP A 227 5.16 6.15 2.14
C ASP A 227 4.46 5.74 0.84
N CYS A 228 4.06 6.72 0.03
CA CYS A 228 3.36 6.51 -1.24
C CYS A 228 4.13 5.53 -2.12
N GLY A 229 3.46 4.47 -2.61
CA GLY A 229 4.13 3.41 -3.36
C GLY A 229 5.06 3.93 -4.45
N GLY A 230 6.24 3.31 -4.58
CA GLY A 230 7.27 3.74 -5.53
C GLY A 230 8.09 4.96 -5.09
N TYR A 231 7.94 5.44 -3.84
CA TYR A 231 8.73 6.57 -3.34
C TYR A 231 10.24 6.32 -3.36
N ASP A 232 10.68 5.07 -3.17
CA ASP A 232 12.07 4.64 -3.20
C ASP A 232 12.67 4.78 -4.60
N VAL A 233 11.90 4.38 -5.61
CA VAL A 233 12.20 4.56 -7.03
C VAL A 233 12.28 6.06 -7.35
N TYR A 234 11.30 6.84 -6.91
CA TYR A 234 11.29 8.28 -7.12
C TYR A 234 12.51 8.95 -6.47
N LYS A 235 12.85 8.63 -5.22
CA LYS A 235 14.04 9.14 -4.52
C LYS A 235 15.34 8.84 -5.29
N LYS A 236 15.41 7.69 -5.96
CA LYS A 236 16.59 7.27 -6.72
C LYS A 236 16.76 8.02 -8.04
N ASN A 237 15.67 8.30 -8.76
CA ASN A 237 15.73 8.79 -10.14
C ASN A 237 14.97 10.09 -10.42
N HIS A 238 14.36 10.69 -9.40
CA HIS A 238 13.58 11.93 -9.46
C HIS A 238 12.47 11.90 -10.51
N GLY A 239 11.81 10.75 -10.68
CA GLY A 239 10.70 10.55 -11.60
C GLY A 239 11.06 10.53 -13.10
N LYS A 240 12.35 10.70 -13.44
CA LYS A 240 12.84 10.72 -14.83
C LYS A 240 12.88 9.35 -15.49
N LYS A 241 12.76 8.29 -14.70
CA LYS A 241 12.66 6.91 -15.19
C LYS A 241 11.45 6.23 -14.57
N LEU A 242 10.56 5.72 -15.43
CA LEU A 242 9.40 4.97 -15.00
C LEU A 242 9.85 3.55 -14.61
N GLU A 243 10.21 3.35 -13.34
CA GLU A 243 10.67 2.05 -12.81
C GLU A 243 9.62 1.31 -11.97
N ASP A 244 8.67 2.03 -11.36
CA ASP A 244 7.54 1.47 -10.61
C ASP A 244 6.65 0.58 -11.50
N SER A 245 6.40 -0.65 -11.05
CA SER A 245 5.67 -1.66 -11.83
C SER A 245 4.21 -1.28 -12.11
N ARG A 246 3.53 -0.56 -11.22
CA ARG A 246 2.14 -0.11 -11.39
C ARG A 246 2.07 0.91 -12.51
N LEU A 247 2.95 1.91 -12.46
CA LEU A 247 3.00 2.95 -13.48
C LEU A 247 3.43 2.37 -14.83
N LYS A 248 4.41 1.44 -14.87
CA LYS A 248 4.78 0.70 -16.08
C LYS A 248 3.60 -0.06 -16.68
N ALA A 249 2.77 -0.70 -15.86
CA ALA A 249 1.58 -1.41 -16.33
C ALA A 249 0.59 -0.46 -17.01
N VAL A 250 0.30 0.69 -16.38
CA VAL A 250 -0.58 1.72 -16.97
C VAL A 250 -0.01 2.26 -18.27
N ALA A 251 1.28 2.65 -18.29
CA ALA A 251 1.97 3.12 -19.49
C ALA A 251 1.94 2.09 -20.62
N THR A 252 2.12 0.81 -20.29
CA THR A 252 2.07 -0.30 -21.26
C THR A 252 0.68 -0.42 -21.88
N ILE A 253 -0.37 -0.39 -21.07
CA ILE A 253 -1.76 -0.46 -21.55
C ILE A 253 -2.10 0.79 -22.39
N ALA A 254 -1.66 1.96 -21.94
CA ALA A 254 -1.82 3.24 -22.61
C ALA A 254 -1.14 3.32 -23.98
N SER A 255 -0.12 2.49 -24.24
CA SER A 255 0.62 2.45 -25.52
C SER A 255 -0.23 2.07 -26.75
N LEU A 256 -1.49 1.67 -26.56
CA LEU A 256 -2.48 1.58 -27.65
C LEU A 256 -2.69 2.92 -28.37
N LYS A 257 -2.50 4.04 -27.66
CA LYS A 257 -2.37 5.37 -28.24
C LYS A 257 -0.89 5.70 -28.37
N LYS A 258 -0.50 6.25 -29.53
CA LYS A 258 0.90 6.48 -29.89
C LYS A 258 1.30 7.96 -29.97
N SER A 259 0.32 8.86 -29.96
CA SER A 259 0.52 10.31 -30.02
C SER A 259 -0.78 11.02 -29.64
N GLY A 260 -0.71 12.32 -29.35
CA GLY A 260 -1.87 13.17 -29.10
C GLY A 260 -1.86 13.81 -27.72
N ARG A 261 -3.05 14.06 -27.17
CA ARG A 261 -3.22 14.67 -25.84
C ARG A 261 -3.53 13.61 -24.78
N VAL A 262 -2.80 13.65 -23.67
CA VAL A 262 -3.01 12.81 -22.48
C VAL A 262 -3.58 13.65 -21.34
N LEU A 263 -4.59 13.13 -20.65
CA LEU A 263 -5.07 13.62 -19.38
C LEU A 263 -4.61 12.69 -18.26
N ASP A 264 -3.68 13.13 -17.43
CA ASP A 264 -3.14 12.38 -16.29
C ASP A 264 -3.87 12.81 -15.00
N LEU A 265 -4.85 12.00 -14.59
CA LEU A 265 -5.74 12.29 -13.46
C LEU A 265 -5.12 11.74 -12.18
N GLY A 266 -4.89 12.61 -11.19
CA GLY A 266 -4.14 12.28 -9.97
C GLY A 266 -2.68 11.99 -10.30
N CYS A 267 -2.01 12.97 -10.92
CA CYS A 267 -0.67 12.75 -11.48
C CYS A 267 0.42 12.47 -10.44
N GLY A 268 0.14 12.68 -9.15
CA GLY A 268 1.07 12.40 -8.06
C GLY A 268 2.40 13.12 -8.27
N ARG A 269 3.51 12.36 -8.22
CA ARG A 269 4.87 12.92 -8.40
C ARG A 269 5.26 13.09 -9.86
N GLY A 270 4.35 12.89 -10.82
CA GLY A 270 4.55 13.23 -12.23
C GLY A 270 5.35 12.22 -13.06
N GLU A 271 5.66 11.02 -12.56
CA GLU A 271 6.49 10.04 -13.30
C GLU A 271 5.79 9.58 -14.61
N LEU A 272 4.46 9.38 -14.57
CA LEU A 272 3.68 9.06 -15.78
C LEU A 272 3.60 10.26 -16.73
N SER A 273 3.38 11.46 -16.20
CA SER A 273 3.38 12.70 -16.99
C SER A 273 4.71 12.91 -17.73
N PHE A 274 5.84 12.73 -17.04
CA PHE A 274 7.18 12.77 -17.64
C PHE A 274 7.35 11.70 -18.72
N TYR A 275 6.90 10.48 -18.44
CA TYR A 275 6.94 9.39 -19.42
C TYR A 275 6.16 9.76 -20.70
N PHE A 276 4.91 10.21 -20.59
CA PHE A 276 4.09 10.56 -21.76
C PHE A 276 4.67 11.75 -22.54
N ALA A 277 5.15 12.78 -21.86
CA ALA A 277 5.82 13.92 -22.51
C ALA A 277 7.04 13.47 -23.32
N ARG A 278 7.87 12.60 -22.74
CA ARG A 278 9.04 12.01 -23.43
C ARG A 278 8.64 11.12 -24.62
N GLN A 279 7.47 10.50 -24.59
CA GLN A 279 6.90 9.77 -25.74
C GLN A 279 6.29 10.69 -26.81
N GLY A 280 6.34 12.01 -26.63
CA GLY A 280 5.86 13.01 -27.59
C GLY A 280 4.37 13.34 -27.47
N PHE A 281 3.74 13.05 -26.33
CA PHE A 281 2.38 13.52 -26.04
C PHE A 281 2.38 14.93 -25.45
N THR A 282 1.30 15.66 -25.68
CA THR A 282 0.96 16.83 -24.86
C THR A 282 0.16 16.37 -23.64
N VAL A 283 0.62 16.69 -22.45
CA VAL A 283 0.06 16.17 -21.19
C VAL A 283 -0.63 17.29 -20.43
N THR A 284 -1.85 17.05 -19.94
CA THR A 284 -2.46 17.82 -18.87
C THR A 284 -2.43 16.97 -17.61
N ALA A 285 -1.63 17.37 -16.62
CA ALA A 285 -1.38 16.66 -15.37
C ALA A 285 -2.13 17.35 -14.22
N ILE A 286 -3.03 16.62 -13.57
CA ILE A 286 -3.94 17.19 -12.56
C ILE A 286 -3.80 16.45 -11.24
N ASP A 287 -3.57 17.18 -10.17
CA ASP A 287 -3.61 16.66 -8.80
C ASP A 287 -4.04 17.78 -7.86
N TYR A 288 -4.85 17.51 -6.84
CA TYR A 288 -5.26 18.55 -5.91
C TYR A 288 -4.19 18.85 -4.85
N SER A 289 -3.19 17.99 -4.68
CA SER A 289 -2.09 18.21 -3.73
C SER A 289 -1.07 19.17 -4.30
N HIS A 290 -0.80 20.25 -3.57
CA HIS A 290 0.27 21.19 -3.93
C HIS A 290 1.64 20.49 -3.93
N SER A 291 1.89 19.65 -2.93
CA SER A 291 3.12 18.85 -2.82
C SER A 291 3.30 17.92 -4.02
N ALA A 292 2.23 17.27 -4.49
CA ALA A 292 2.28 16.43 -5.69
C ALA A 292 2.71 17.24 -6.91
N ILE A 293 2.06 18.39 -7.16
CA ILE A 293 2.35 19.24 -8.31
C ILE A 293 3.77 19.81 -8.28
N GLU A 294 4.30 20.18 -7.10
CA GLU A 294 5.69 20.62 -6.96
C GLU A 294 6.67 19.50 -7.32
N LEU A 295 6.46 18.28 -6.81
CA LEU A 295 7.27 17.10 -7.13
C LEU A 295 7.16 16.74 -8.61
N ALA A 296 5.97 16.84 -9.19
CA ALA A 296 5.72 16.57 -10.61
C ALA A 296 6.47 17.54 -11.53
N LYS A 297 6.51 18.83 -11.17
CA LYS A 297 7.31 19.83 -11.88
C LYS A 297 8.81 19.53 -11.81
N SER A 298 9.30 19.12 -10.63
CA SER A 298 10.74 18.82 -10.44
C SER A 298 11.26 17.66 -11.28
N CYS A 299 10.38 16.76 -11.73
CA CYS A 299 10.74 15.70 -12.69
C CYS A 299 11.32 16.26 -13.99
N PHE A 300 10.99 17.49 -14.35
CA PHE A 300 11.38 18.14 -15.59
C PHE A 300 12.59 19.06 -15.44
N ASP A 301 13.23 19.12 -14.27
CA ASP A 301 14.42 19.95 -14.06
C ASP A 301 15.53 19.57 -15.05
N GLY A 302 15.95 20.52 -15.91
CA GLY A 302 16.94 20.30 -16.98
C GLY A 302 16.41 19.63 -18.25
N GLU A 303 15.08 19.53 -18.39
CA GLU A 303 14.36 18.98 -19.56
C GLU A 303 13.30 19.99 -20.05
N GLU A 304 13.66 21.26 -20.18
CA GLU A 304 12.73 22.38 -20.41
C GLU A 304 11.86 22.17 -21.66
N SER A 305 12.43 21.59 -22.72
CA SER A 305 11.70 21.29 -23.96
C SER A 305 10.60 20.23 -23.78
N LEU A 306 10.76 19.30 -22.83
CA LEU A 306 9.71 18.35 -22.48
C LEU A 306 8.64 19.02 -21.62
N GLN A 307 9.05 19.91 -20.71
CA GLN A 307 8.13 20.63 -19.84
C GLN A 307 7.15 21.51 -20.61
N GLU A 308 7.57 22.09 -21.74
CA GLU A 308 6.67 22.86 -22.63
C GLU A 308 5.47 22.06 -23.14
N ASN A 309 5.57 20.73 -23.15
CA ASN A 309 4.48 19.83 -23.54
C ASN A 309 3.57 19.43 -22.38
N VAL A 310 3.77 19.98 -21.17
CA VAL A 310 3.03 19.59 -19.96
C VAL A 310 2.39 20.80 -19.28
N GLU A 311 1.08 20.70 -19.09
CA GLU A 311 0.28 21.63 -18.31
C GLU A 311 0.00 21.01 -16.93
N PHE A 312 0.49 21.64 -15.86
CA PHE A 312 0.23 21.22 -14.49
C PHE A 312 -0.92 22.02 -13.88
N ILE A 313 -1.94 21.32 -13.37
CA ILE A 313 -3.11 21.93 -12.74
C ILE A 313 -3.24 21.42 -11.31
N CYS A 314 -3.08 22.32 -10.34
CA CYS A 314 -3.31 22.02 -8.93
C CYS A 314 -4.80 22.18 -8.56
N ASP A 315 -5.63 21.20 -8.92
CA ASP A 315 -7.08 21.26 -8.72
C ASP A 315 -7.70 19.86 -8.53
N ASP A 316 -8.93 19.82 -8.03
CA ASP A 316 -9.70 18.58 -7.87
C ASP A 316 -10.17 18.07 -9.25
N VAL A 317 -9.76 16.84 -9.59
CA VAL A 317 -10.14 16.13 -10.82
C VAL A 317 -11.67 16.05 -11.05
N CYS A 318 -12.47 16.13 -9.98
CA CYS A 318 -13.93 16.12 -10.07
C CYS A 318 -14.50 17.48 -10.49
N SER A 319 -13.83 18.58 -10.16
CA SER A 319 -14.33 19.96 -10.37
C SER A 319 -13.60 20.74 -11.46
N VAL A 320 -12.35 20.36 -11.78
CA VAL A 320 -11.49 21.02 -12.77
C VAL A 320 -12.19 21.19 -14.12
N SER A 321 -12.00 22.36 -14.74
CA SER A 321 -12.54 22.67 -16.06
C SER A 321 -11.59 22.19 -17.15
N LEU A 322 -12.09 21.40 -18.10
CA LEU A 322 -11.32 20.88 -19.23
C LEU A 322 -11.90 21.47 -20.52
N SER A 323 -11.08 22.21 -21.26
CA SER A 323 -11.49 22.84 -22.54
C SER A 323 -11.23 21.95 -23.76
N GLU A 324 -10.30 21.00 -23.64
CA GLU A 324 -9.77 20.22 -24.75
C GLU A 324 -10.37 18.80 -24.82
N LYS A 325 -10.19 18.15 -25.98
CA LYS A 325 -10.49 16.72 -26.14
C LYS A 325 -9.21 15.88 -26.11
N TYR A 326 -9.24 14.78 -25.38
CA TYR A 326 -8.08 13.93 -25.12
C TYR A 326 -8.12 12.62 -25.92
N ASP A 327 -6.97 12.18 -26.40
CA ASP A 327 -6.77 10.88 -27.05
C ASP A 327 -6.66 9.76 -26.03
N LEU A 328 -6.14 10.08 -24.85
CA LEU A 328 -5.92 9.18 -23.74
C LEU A 328 -6.19 9.92 -22.43
N ALA A 329 -6.92 9.28 -21.53
CA ALA A 329 -6.99 9.65 -20.12
C ALA A 329 -6.45 8.48 -19.31
N VAL A 330 -5.69 8.77 -18.25
CA VAL A 330 -5.17 7.76 -17.32
C VAL A 330 -5.56 8.12 -15.89
N ALA A 331 -5.89 7.11 -15.09
CA ALA A 331 -6.03 7.21 -13.64
C ALA A 331 -5.34 6.00 -13.01
N SER A 332 -4.20 6.22 -12.35
CA SER A 332 -3.37 5.17 -11.77
C SER A 332 -3.40 5.26 -10.25
N ASP A 333 -4.08 4.33 -9.59
CA ASP A 333 -4.28 4.32 -8.13
C ASP A 333 -4.93 5.62 -7.60
N VAL A 334 -6.04 6.03 -8.21
CA VAL A 334 -6.75 7.29 -7.89
C VAL A 334 -8.20 7.05 -7.52
N ILE A 335 -8.87 6.09 -8.14
CA ILE A 335 -10.32 5.95 -8.01
C ILE A 335 -10.75 5.40 -6.64
N GLU A 336 -9.86 4.72 -5.95
CA GLU A 336 -10.00 4.24 -4.58
C GLU A 336 -9.97 5.38 -3.55
N HIS A 337 -9.44 6.55 -3.94
CA HIS A 337 -9.37 7.76 -3.12
C HIS A 337 -10.59 8.68 -3.29
N LEU A 338 -11.52 8.32 -4.16
CA LEU A 338 -12.70 9.12 -4.48
C LEU A 338 -13.96 8.39 -4.04
N SER A 339 -14.85 9.11 -3.37
CA SER A 339 -16.17 8.61 -2.99
C SER A 339 -16.99 8.19 -4.22
N SER A 340 -18.08 7.45 -3.99
CA SER A 340 -18.94 7.01 -5.11
C SER A 340 -19.56 8.18 -5.90
N GLU A 341 -19.84 9.32 -5.25
CA GLU A 341 -20.36 10.52 -5.92
C GLU A 341 -19.26 11.24 -6.72
N GLU A 342 -18.04 11.32 -6.17
CA GLU A 342 -16.89 11.91 -6.85
C GLU A 342 -16.50 11.09 -8.09
N LEU A 343 -16.53 9.76 -8.01
CA LEU A 343 -16.30 8.88 -9.17
C LEU A 343 -17.33 9.09 -10.28
N ASP A 344 -18.60 9.28 -9.93
CA ASP A 344 -19.64 9.54 -10.92
C ASP A 344 -19.34 10.83 -11.71
N LYS A 345 -18.98 11.91 -11.00
CA LYS A 345 -18.54 13.20 -11.59
C LYS A 345 -17.30 13.03 -12.45
N LEU A 346 -16.29 12.31 -11.94
CA LEU A 346 -15.04 12.05 -12.66
C LEU A 346 -15.32 11.31 -13.98
N TYR A 347 -16.05 10.19 -13.92
CA TYR A 347 -16.32 9.37 -15.09
C TYR A 347 -17.16 10.10 -16.13
N GLN A 348 -18.17 10.87 -15.71
CA GLN A 348 -18.92 11.74 -16.60
C GLN A 348 -18.02 12.77 -17.30
N LYS A 349 -17.13 13.42 -16.54
CA LYS A 349 -16.21 14.43 -17.07
C LYS A 349 -15.22 13.81 -18.07
N VAL A 350 -14.59 12.69 -17.72
CA VAL A 350 -13.65 11.99 -18.61
C VAL A 350 -14.37 11.52 -19.88
N ALA A 351 -15.57 10.96 -19.76
CA ALA A 351 -16.37 10.57 -20.92
C ALA A 351 -16.67 11.77 -21.83
N TYR A 352 -17.03 12.92 -21.27
CA TYR A 352 -17.24 14.13 -22.08
C TYR A 352 -15.93 14.61 -22.72
N SER A 353 -14.82 14.63 -22.00
CA SER A 353 -13.54 15.19 -22.47
C SER A 353 -12.73 14.25 -23.37
N LEU A 354 -13.11 12.97 -23.51
CA LEU A 354 -12.47 12.07 -24.46
C LEU A 354 -12.94 12.28 -25.90
N LYS A 355 -12.01 12.12 -26.84
CA LYS A 355 -12.35 11.97 -28.27
C LYS A 355 -13.18 10.71 -28.50
N SER A 356 -13.86 10.62 -29.64
CA SER A 356 -14.72 9.47 -29.96
C SER A 356 -13.97 8.14 -30.02
N ASP A 357 -12.68 8.16 -30.37
CA ASP A 357 -11.78 7.01 -30.37
C ASP A 357 -10.80 7.03 -29.20
N GLY A 358 -10.96 7.96 -28.25
CA GLY A 358 -10.11 8.10 -27.08
C GLY A 358 -10.27 6.93 -26.10
N LEU A 359 -9.23 6.69 -25.30
CA LEU A 359 -9.22 5.63 -24.31
C LEU A 359 -9.12 6.21 -22.90
N PHE A 360 -9.88 5.66 -21.96
CA PHE A 360 -9.67 5.86 -20.53
C PHE A 360 -9.04 4.60 -19.94
N VAL A 361 -7.78 4.69 -19.49
CA VAL A 361 -7.06 3.59 -18.85
C VAL A 361 -7.07 3.80 -17.35
N VAL A 362 -7.53 2.78 -16.62
CA VAL A 362 -7.61 2.82 -15.16
C VAL A 362 -6.87 1.63 -14.57
N HIS A 363 -6.04 1.90 -13.58
CA HIS A 363 -5.53 0.91 -12.64
C HIS A 363 -5.97 1.32 -11.24
N THR A 364 -6.42 0.34 -10.46
CA THR A 364 -6.79 0.55 -9.06
C THR A 364 -6.28 -0.61 -8.21
N PHE A 365 -5.87 -0.27 -7.00
CA PHE A 365 -5.45 -1.21 -5.99
C PHE A 365 -5.90 -0.70 -4.62
N PRO A 366 -6.41 -1.57 -3.74
CA PRO A 366 -6.62 -3.00 -3.92
C PRO A 366 -7.99 -3.33 -4.50
N ASN A 367 -8.06 -4.44 -5.23
CA ASN A 367 -9.31 -5.14 -5.55
C ASN A 367 -9.97 -5.60 -4.24
N LEU A 368 -11.17 -5.10 -3.94
CA LEU A 368 -11.90 -5.42 -2.70
C LEU A 368 -12.10 -6.95 -2.49
N TRP A 369 -12.14 -7.75 -3.57
CA TRP A 369 -12.23 -9.21 -3.46
C TRP A 369 -11.00 -9.85 -2.82
N TYR A 370 -9.82 -9.24 -2.95
CA TYR A 370 -8.60 -9.70 -2.30
C TYR A 370 -8.75 -9.74 -0.79
N TYR A 371 -9.14 -8.62 -0.16
CA TYR A 371 -9.35 -8.58 1.28
C TYR A 371 -10.52 -9.44 1.73
N LYS A 372 -11.62 -9.39 0.98
CA LYS A 372 -12.84 -10.13 1.35
C LYS A 372 -12.65 -11.65 1.35
N TYR A 373 -11.85 -12.19 0.42
CA TYR A 373 -11.77 -13.64 0.22
C TYR A 373 -10.36 -14.20 0.42
N ASP A 374 -9.36 -13.66 -0.28
CA ASP A 374 -8.01 -14.25 -0.30
C ASP A 374 -7.26 -13.99 1.00
N TYR A 375 -7.33 -12.76 1.50
CA TYR A 375 -6.68 -12.39 2.75
C TYR A 375 -7.25 -13.17 3.94
N GLN A 376 -8.58 -13.30 4.02
CA GLN A 376 -9.22 -14.14 5.04
C GLN A 376 -8.77 -15.60 4.98
N ARG A 377 -8.58 -16.15 3.78
CA ARG A 377 -8.01 -17.49 3.61
C ARG A 377 -6.55 -17.55 4.06
N LYS A 378 -5.73 -16.55 3.70
CA LYS A 378 -4.32 -16.45 4.13
C LYS A 378 -4.20 -16.35 5.65
N ARG A 379 -5.05 -15.58 6.33
CA ARG A 379 -5.12 -15.51 7.80
C ARG A 379 -5.38 -16.87 8.42
N LYS A 380 -6.36 -17.62 7.91
CA LYS A 380 -6.65 -18.99 8.39
C LYS A 380 -5.46 -19.94 8.21
N ILE A 381 -4.77 -19.86 7.07
CA ILE A 381 -3.56 -20.66 6.81
C ILE A 381 -2.43 -20.24 7.76
N ALA A 382 -2.18 -18.95 7.93
CA ALA A 382 -1.17 -18.44 8.84
C ALA A 382 -1.42 -18.91 10.28
N ALA A 383 -2.66 -18.76 10.77
CA ALA A 383 -3.05 -19.25 12.08
C ALA A 383 -2.82 -20.76 12.24
N SER A 384 -3.07 -21.57 11.20
CA SER A 384 -2.86 -23.02 11.26
C SER A 384 -1.39 -23.45 11.42
N VAL A 385 -0.44 -22.57 11.11
CA VAL A 385 1.01 -22.81 11.27
C VAL A 385 1.63 -21.93 12.37
N GLY A 386 0.81 -21.27 13.20
CA GLY A 386 1.26 -20.36 14.25
C GLY A 386 1.88 -19.05 13.74
N ALA A 387 1.67 -18.69 12.47
CA ALA A 387 2.04 -17.39 11.92
C ALA A 387 0.95 -16.35 12.22
N TYR A 388 1.36 -15.11 12.46
CA TYR A 388 0.45 -13.99 12.69
C TYR A 388 0.23 -13.22 11.39
N LEU A 389 -1.03 -12.91 11.11
CA LEU A 389 -1.43 -11.92 10.13
C LEU A 389 -2.50 -11.03 10.78
N PRO A 390 -2.36 -9.70 10.71
CA PRO A 390 -3.30 -8.78 11.36
C PRO A 390 -4.72 -8.96 10.82
N ALA A 391 -5.72 -8.58 11.61
CA ALA A 391 -7.11 -8.56 11.13
C ALA A 391 -7.28 -7.60 9.95
N GLU A 392 -6.61 -6.45 10.05
CA GLU A 392 -6.57 -5.41 9.03
C GLU A 392 -5.20 -5.42 8.32
N PRO A 393 -5.11 -5.84 7.05
CA PRO A 393 -3.85 -5.85 6.29
C PRO A 393 -3.35 -4.49 5.86
N ARG A 394 -4.23 -3.49 5.80
CA ARG A 394 -3.92 -2.17 5.22
C ARG A 394 -3.06 -1.34 6.14
N SER A 395 -2.15 -0.56 5.57
CA SER A 395 -1.45 0.48 6.32
C SER A 395 -2.43 1.52 6.88
N ARG A 396 -1.97 2.30 7.85
CA ARG A 396 -2.73 3.44 8.39
C ARG A 396 -3.14 4.43 7.30
N TYR A 397 -2.24 4.71 6.35
CA TYR A 397 -2.51 5.59 5.23
C TYR A 397 -3.50 4.99 4.24
N GLU A 398 -3.40 3.70 3.91
CA GLU A 398 -4.39 3.04 3.06
C GLU A 398 -5.79 3.14 3.67
N LEU A 399 -5.93 2.95 4.99
CA LEU A 399 -7.22 3.13 5.67
C LEU A 399 -7.77 4.55 5.65
N LEU A 400 -6.89 5.55 5.72
CA LEU A 400 -7.28 6.96 5.66
C LEU A 400 -7.65 7.39 4.23
N MET A 401 -6.90 6.89 3.25
CA MET A 401 -6.88 7.43 1.90
C MET A 401 -7.72 6.62 0.91
N HIS A 402 -7.80 5.29 1.08
CA HIS A 402 -8.63 4.42 0.24
C HIS A 402 -10.07 4.38 0.75
N ILE A 403 -10.76 5.49 0.55
CA ILE A 403 -12.13 5.69 1.05
C ILE A 403 -13.19 4.90 0.25
N ASN A 404 -12.83 4.34 -0.91
CA ASN A 404 -13.75 3.65 -1.82
C ASN A 404 -13.08 2.56 -2.69
N GLU A 405 -12.53 1.54 -2.04
CA GLU A 405 -11.94 0.37 -2.73
C GLU A 405 -12.90 -0.32 -3.69
N GLN A 406 -12.42 -0.60 -4.90
CA GLN A 406 -13.28 -1.09 -5.97
C GLN A 406 -13.37 -2.61 -6.03
N SER A 407 -14.58 -3.09 -6.34
CA SER A 407 -14.78 -4.47 -6.80
C SER A 407 -14.95 -4.49 -8.33
N PRO A 408 -14.56 -5.57 -9.02
CA PRO A 408 -14.65 -5.66 -10.48
C PRO A 408 -16.08 -5.47 -11.01
N ARG A 409 -17.09 -5.91 -10.24
CA ARG A 409 -18.51 -5.74 -10.61
C ARG A 409 -18.97 -4.28 -10.47
N LEU A 410 -18.59 -3.62 -9.37
CA LEU A 410 -18.96 -2.24 -9.12
C LEU A 410 -18.29 -1.30 -10.13
N LEU A 411 -16.98 -1.45 -10.32
CA LEU A 411 -16.19 -0.65 -11.25
C LEU A 411 -16.72 -0.75 -12.69
N LYS A 412 -16.97 -1.99 -13.16
CA LYS A 412 -17.57 -2.19 -14.50
C LYS A 412 -18.93 -1.54 -14.61
N LYS A 413 -19.78 -1.67 -13.58
CA LYS A 413 -21.12 -1.07 -13.57
C LYS A 413 -21.05 0.45 -13.62
N GLN A 414 -20.17 1.10 -12.86
CA GLN A 414 -20.02 2.56 -12.85
C GLN A 414 -19.54 3.09 -14.20
N LEU A 415 -18.45 2.53 -14.73
CA LEU A 415 -17.91 2.97 -16.03
C LEU A 415 -18.88 2.74 -17.19
N SER A 416 -19.65 1.65 -17.17
CA SER A 416 -20.62 1.33 -18.24
C SER A 416 -21.80 2.32 -18.30
N GLN A 417 -21.97 3.21 -17.32
CA GLN A 417 -22.96 4.28 -17.38
C GLN A 417 -22.56 5.40 -18.37
N TYR A 418 -21.26 5.59 -18.56
CA TYR A 418 -20.69 6.69 -19.33
C TYR A 418 -19.98 6.23 -20.60
N PHE A 419 -19.49 5.00 -20.62
CA PHE A 419 -18.77 4.42 -21.74
C PHE A 419 -19.51 3.22 -22.31
N LYS A 420 -19.68 3.21 -23.64
CA LYS A 420 -20.34 2.11 -24.35
C LYS A 420 -19.52 0.82 -24.30
N HIS A 421 -18.20 0.93 -24.26
CA HIS A 421 -17.28 -0.21 -24.28
C HIS A 421 -16.36 -0.15 -23.06
N VAL A 422 -16.39 -1.19 -22.23
CA VAL A 422 -15.58 -1.32 -21.01
C VAL A 422 -14.95 -2.72 -20.97
N CYS A 423 -13.63 -2.76 -21.14
CA CYS A 423 -12.80 -3.96 -21.01
C CYS A 423 -12.11 -3.94 -19.64
N LEU A 424 -12.56 -4.79 -18.71
CA LEU A 424 -12.01 -4.93 -17.36
C LEU A 424 -11.40 -6.31 -17.18
N TRP A 425 -10.22 -6.38 -16.58
CA TRP A 425 -9.57 -7.65 -16.25
C TRP A 425 -8.73 -7.55 -14.97
N PHE A 426 -8.49 -8.71 -14.35
CA PHE A 426 -7.54 -8.89 -13.25
C PHE A 426 -6.13 -9.04 -13.81
N GLY A 427 -5.13 -8.42 -13.20
CA GLY A 427 -3.74 -8.55 -13.60
C GLY A 427 -2.77 -8.30 -12.45
N HIS A 428 -1.48 -8.41 -12.73
CA HIS A 428 -0.42 -8.04 -11.79
C HIS A 428 0.38 -6.90 -12.40
N THR A 429 0.95 -6.03 -11.57
CA THR A 429 1.70 -4.86 -12.02
C THR A 429 2.93 -5.24 -12.86
N GLU A 430 3.59 -6.35 -12.51
CA GLU A 430 4.69 -6.89 -13.31
C GLU A 430 4.26 -7.62 -14.59
N ASN A 431 3.01 -8.07 -14.65
CA ASN A 431 2.44 -8.78 -15.81
C ASN A 431 0.99 -8.34 -16.02
N PRO A 432 0.78 -7.16 -16.64
CA PRO A 432 -0.53 -6.51 -16.67
C PRO A 432 -1.60 -7.30 -17.45
N GLY A 433 -1.22 -8.17 -18.39
CA GLY A 433 -2.19 -8.86 -19.22
C GLY A 433 -3.03 -9.93 -18.53
N GLY A 434 -2.56 -10.48 -17.39
CA GLY A 434 -3.32 -11.33 -16.47
C GLY A 434 -4.48 -12.15 -17.08
N SER A 435 -5.70 -11.89 -16.60
CA SER A 435 -6.92 -12.61 -17.00
C SER A 435 -7.44 -12.27 -18.39
N LEU A 436 -6.90 -11.22 -19.03
CA LEU A 436 -7.20 -10.86 -20.42
C LEU A 436 -6.50 -11.83 -21.39
N ILE A 437 -5.27 -12.23 -21.08
CA ILE A 437 -4.48 -13.17 -21.88
C ILE A 437 -4.90 -14.62 -21.63
N ARG A 438 -5.03 -15.01 -20.35
CA ARG A 438 -5.40 -16.39 -19.96
C ARG A 438 -6.57 -16.38 -19.01
N LYS A 439 -7.42 -17.40 -19.08
CA LYS A 439 -8.51 -17.54 -18.11
C LYS A 439 -7.95 -17.78 -16.70
N PHE A 440 -8.35 -16.95 -15.74
CA PHE A 440 -8.03 -17.17 -14.33
C PHE A 440 -9.03 -18.14 -13.69
N SER A 441 -8.54 -18.97 -12.76
CA SER A 441 -9.36 -19.72 -11.82
C SER A 441 -10.00 -18.79 -10.79
N ILE A 442 -11.02 -19.26 -10.07
CA ILE A 442 -11.67 -18.51 -8.98
C ILE A 442 -10.64 -18.13 -7.89
N LYS A 443 -9.69 -19.04 -7.61
CA LYS A 443 -8.63 -18.80 -6.63
C LYS A 443 -7.72 -17.66 -7.06
N GLU A 444 -7.34 -17.61 -8.34
CA GLU A 444 -6.51 -16.53 -8.88
C GLU A 444 -7.25 -15.20 -8.89
N ILE A 445 -8.51 -15.18 -9.32
CA ILE A 445 -9.37 -13.98 -9.27
C ILE A 445 -9.45 -13.41 -7.85
N ALA A 446 -9.61 -14.26 -6.84
CA ALA A 446 -9.62 -13.83 -5.44
C ALA A 446 -8.24 -13.32 -4.99
N ALA A 447 -7.16 -13.96 -5.42
CA ALA A 447 -5.79 -13.63 -5.02
C ALA A 447 -5.22 -12.39 -5.71
N THR A 448 -5.78 -11.97 -6.84
CA THR A 448 -5.30 -10.80 -7.58
C THR A 448 -5.80 -9.50 -6.95
N SER A 449 -4.86 -8.67 -6.52
CA SER A 449 -5.10 -7.39 -5.85
C SER A 449 -5.23 -6.20 -6.80
N SER A 450 -4.91 -6.32 -8.09
CA SER A 450 -5.00 -5.20 -9.05
C SER A 450 -6.10 -5.44 -10.08
N LEU A 451 -6.81 -4.36 -10.42
CA LEU A 451 -7.75 -4.33 -11.53
C LEU A 451 -7.27 -3.35 -12.59
N PHE A 452 -7.36 -3.75 -13.85
CA PHE A 452 -7.09 -2.90 -15.00
C PHE A 452 -8.36 -2.73 -15.82
N VAL A 453 -8.56 -1.53 -16.35
CA VAL A 453 -9.71 -1.21 -17.19
C VAL A 453 -9.28 -0.34 -18.37
N ILE A 454 -9.88 -0.61 -19.52
CA ILE A 454 -9.98 0.34 -20.63
C ILE A 454 -11.46 0.63 -20.87
N ALA A 455 -11.83 1.90 -20.88
CA ALA A 455 -13.16 2.37 -21.27
C ALA A 455 -13.07 3.30 -22.49
N SER A 456 -14.05 3.20 -23.39
CA SER A 456 -14.09 4.03 -24.61
C SER A 456 -15.52 4.18 -25.14
N HIS A 457 -15.71 5.22 -25.96
CA HIS A 457 -16.93 5.44 -26.74
C HIS A 457 -17.01 4.51 -27.96
N ARG A 458 -15.87 4.02 -28.44
CA ARG A 458 -15.75 3.06 -29.54
C ARG A 458 -15.32 1.69 -29.05
N GLU A 459 -15.51 0.69 -29.90
CA GLU A 459 -15.10 -0.67 -29.63
C GLU A 459 -13.59 -0.76 -29.38
N ILE A 460 -13.22 -1.46 -28.31
CA ILE A 460 -11.83 -1.67 -27.91
C ILE A 460 -11.32 -2.90 -28.66
N ASN A 461 -10.22 -2.76 -29.38
CA ASN A 461 -9.57 -3.89 -30.04
C ASN A 461 -8.85 -4.77 -29.00
N GLU A 462 -9.60 -5.70 -28.39
CA GLU A 462 -9.07 -6.61 -27.36
C GLU A 462 -7.95 -7.52 -27.90
N GLU A 463 -7.97 -7.87 -29.18
CA GLU A 463 -6.93 -8.70 -29.79
C GLU A 463 -5.60 -7.93 -29.87
N GLN A 464 -5.65 -6.68 -30.32
CA GLN A 464 -4.48 -5.80 -30.32
C GLN A 464 -3.98 -5.55 -28.90
N LEU A 465 -4.88 -5.35 -27.93
CA LEU A 465 -4.51 -5.20 -26.53
C LEU A 465 -3.80 -6.45 -26.00
N LYS A 466 -4.34 -7.65 -26.25
CA LYS A 466 -3.69 -8.91 -25.87
C LYS A 466 -2.31 -9.03 -26.49
N ASN A 467 -2.19 -8.72 -27.79
CA ASN A 467 -0.92 -8.77 -28.52
C ASN A 467 0.10 -7.74 -28.04
N ASN A 468 -0.33 -6.61 -27.47
CA ASN A 468 0.57 -5.63 -26.85
C ASN A 468 0.99 -6.02 -25.43
N LEU A 469 0.22 -6.89 -24.75
CA LEU A 469 0.49 -7.33 -23.38
C LEU A 469 1.19 -8.70 -23.32
N GLN A 470 1.44 -9.33 -24.47
CA GLN A 470 2.10 -10.61 -24.59
C GLN A 470 3.01 -10.65 -25.80
N ILE A 471 4.05 -11.46 -25.72
CA ILE A 471 4.86 -11.81 -26.88
C ILE A 471 4.84 -13.33 -27.07
N SER A 472 4.53 -13.75 -28.29
CA SER A 472 4.64 -15.14 -28.73
C SER A 472 6.10 -15.48 -29.04
N PRO A 473 6.48 -16.77 -29.11
CA PRO A 473 7.81 -17.16 -29.56
C PRO A 473 8.16 -16.50 -30.89
N VAL A 474 9.24 -15.72 -30.90
CA VAL A 474 9.65 -14.96 -32.08
C VAL A 474 10.42 -15.89 -33.01
N PRO A 475 10.05 -16.00 -34.31
CA PRO A 475 10.80 -16.81 -35.25
C PRO A 475 12.24 -16.30 -35.35
N PRO A 476 13.20 -17.12 -35.80
CA PRO A 476 14.55 -16.65 -35.99
C PRO A 476 14.62 -15.43 -36.89
N LEU A 477 15.29 -14.38 -36.43
CA LEU A 477 15.35 -13.12 -37.14
C LEU A 477 16.57 -13.10 -38.06
N PRO A 478 16.43 -12.62 -39.31
CA PRO A 478 17.59 -12.39 -40.17
C PRO A 478 18.63 -11.45 -39.53
N LEU A 479 19.90 -11.68 -39.83
CA LEU A 479 21.02 -10.82 -39.45
C LEU A 479 20.73 -9.34 -39.77
N GLY A 480 21.04 -8.45 -38.82
CA GLY A 480 20.85 -7.00 -38.96
C GLY A 480 19.42 -6.48 -38.72
N LYS A 481 18.45 -7.36 -38.43
CA LYS A 481 17.10 -6.92 -38.03
C LYS A 481 17.02 -6.34 -36.64
N ILE A 482 17.93 -6.76 -35.76
CA ILE A 482 18.15 -6.14 -34.47
C ILE A 482 19.63 -5.80 -34.41
N ARG A 483 19.96 -4.67 -33.79
CA ARG A 483 21.33 -4.29 -33.50
C ARG A 483 21.44 -3.99 -32.01
N ILE A 484 22.52 -4.46 -31.41
CA ILE A 484 22.91 -4.15 -30.03
C ILE A 484 24.27 -3.46 -30.07
N VAL A 485 24.41 -2.38 -29.30
CA VAL A 485 25.67 -1.65 -29.15
C VAL A 485 25.85 -1.28 -27.69
N VAL A 486 26.96 -1.69 -27.08
CA VAL A 486 27.32 -1.21 -25.74
C VAL A 486 28.03 0.13 -25.87
N LYS A 487 27.42 1.20 -25.34
CA LYS A 487 27.89 2.58 -25.47
C LYS A 487 28.88 2.98 -24.38
N ASP A 488 28.59 2.59 -23.14
CA ASP A 488 29.37 2.96 -21.96
C ASP A 488 29.47 1.79 -20.99
N TYR A 489 30.68 1.52 -20.51
CA TYR A 489 30.99 0.42 -19.60
C TYR A 489 32.35 0.60 -18.92
N PRO A 490 32.53 0.11 -17.68
CA PRO A 490 33.82 0.12 -17.01
C PRO A 490 34.79 -0.90 -17.64
N ARG A 491 36.04 -0.48 -17.87
CA ARG A 491 37.10 -1.39 -18.36
C ARG A 491 37.74 -2.24 -17.27
N GLN A 492 37.67 -1.78 -16.03
CA GLN A 492 38.18 -2.48 -14.85
C GLN A 492 37.09 -2.54 -13.77
N VAL A 493 36.86 -3.71 -13.21
CA VAL A 493 35.79 -3.97 -12.24
C VAL A 493 36.32 -4.89 -11.15
N SER A 494 35.94 -4.68 -9.89
CA SER A 494 36.32 -5.61 -8.82
C SER A 494 35.59 -6.96 -8.96
N ILE A 495 36.27 -8.05 -8.66
CA ILE A 495 35.63 -9.37 -8.61
C ILE A 495 34.41 -9.37 -7.66
N ASN A 496 33.38 -10.16 -7.99
CA ASN A 496 32.12 -10.27 -7.23
C ASN A 496 31.33 -8.95 -7.05
N SER A 497 31.70 -7.87 -7.73
CA SER A 497 30.96 -6.60 -7.68
C SER A 497 29.84 -6.54 -8.74
N GLU A 498 28.93 -5.60 -8.56
CA GLU A 498 27.91 -5.24 -9.54
C GLU A 498 28.23 -3.88 -10.16
N PHE A 499 27.97 -3.75 -11.46
CA PHE A 499 28.15 -2.50 -12.21
C PHE A 499 27.08 -2.38 -13.30
N GLU A 500 26.96 -1.19 -13.90
CA GLU A 500 26.01 -0.93 -14.99
C GLU A 500 26.75 -0.69 -16.31
N ILE A 501 26.12 -1.12 -17.41
CA ILE A 501 26.53 -0.79 -18.78
C ILE A 501 25.37 -0.14 -19.53
N GLN A 502 25.66 0.83 -20.40
CA GLN A 502 24.65 1.47 -21.25
C GLN A 502 24.59 0.75 -22.60
N ILE A 503 23.41 0.30 -22.97
CA ILE A 503 23.15 -0.48 -24.17
C ILE A 503 22.16 0.27 -25.05
N GLU A 504 22.53 0.50 -26.29
CA GLU A 504 21.64 0.97 -27.34
C GLU A 504 21.13 -0.25 -28.12
N LEU A 505 19.80 -0.42 -28.17
CA LEU A 505 19.15 -1.44 -28.99
C LEU A 505 18.39 -0.77 -30.13
N GLU A 506 18.58 -1.26 -31.34
CA GLU A 506 17.80 -0.88 -32.52
C GLU A 506 16.98 -2.06 -33.01
N ASN A 507 15.68 -1.85 -33.23
CA ASN A 507 14.75 -2.88 -33.70
C ASN A 507 14.16 -2.52 -35.08
N ASN A 508 14.68 -3.19 -36.10
CA ASN A 508 14.20 -3.14 -37.48
C ASN A 508 13.31 -4.35 -37.85
N SER A 509 12.84 -5.10 -36.85
CA SER A 509 11.90 -6.22 -37.02
C SER A 509 10.44 -5.73 -36.97
N GLU A 510 9.50 -6.65 -37.19
CA GLU A 510 8.05 -6.42 -37.09
C GLU A 510 7.48 -6.72 -35.69
N PHE A 511 8.32 -7.18 -34.76
CA PHE A 511 7.96 -7.54 -33.40
C PHE A 511 8.28 -6.39 -32.44
N ILE A 512 7.47 -6.27 -31.39
CA ILE A 512 7.73 -5.35 -30.27
C ILE A 512 8.41 -6.17 -29.17
N PHE A 513 9.58 -5.75 -28.69
CA PHE A 513 10.27 -6.45 -27.61
C PHE A 513 9.98 -5.83 -26.26
N HIS A 514 9.61 -6.66 -25.30
CA HIS A 514 9.28 -6.23 -23.95
C HIS A 514 9.49 -7.37 -22.94
N SER A 515 9.63 -7.00 -21.67
CA SER A 515 9.96 -7.92 -20.57
C SER A 515 8.76 -8.35 -19.71
N TYR A 516 7.60 -8.57 -20.32
CA TYR A 516 6.38 -9.05 -19.65
C TYR A 516 5.60 -10.02 -20.54
N GLY A 517 4.56 -10.66 -19.99
CA GLY A 517 3.75 -11.64 -20.71
C GLY A 517 4.31 -13.07 -20.66
N SER A 518 3.99 -13.89 -21.67
CA SER A 518 4.26 -15.34 -21.67
C SER A 518 5.70 -15.74 -22.01
N HIS A 519 6.36 -15.02 -22.92
CA HIS A 519 7.71 -15.31 -23.39
C HIS A 519 8.53 -14.02 -23.45
N PRO A 520 8.68 -13.30 -22.31
CA PRO A 520 9.31 -11.99 -22.29
C PRO A 520 10.71 -12.02 -22.88
N VAL A 521 11.09 -10.91 -23.51
CA VAL A 521 12.44 -10.69 -24.01
C VAL A 521 13.18 -9.78 -23.05
N HIS A 522 14.39 -10.19 -22.68
CA HIS A 522 15.27 -9.47 -21.79
C HIS A 522 16.62 -9.23 -22.48
N ILE A 523 17.27 -8.14 -22.07
CA ILE A 523 18.71 -8.02 -22.26
C ILE A 523 19.37 -8.94 -21.23
N ALA A 524 20.37 -9.70 -21.66
CA ALA A 524 21.14 -10.59 -20.81
C ALA A 524 22.59 -10.63 -21.30
N TYR A 525 23.44 -11.37 -20.59
CA TYR A 525 24.84 -11.47 -20.95
C TYR A 525 25.43 -12.84 -20.60
N HIS A 526 26.57 -13.12 -21.21
CA HIS A 526 27.45 -14.23 -20.86
C HIS A 526 28.82 -13.68 -20.46
N TRP A 527 29.44 -14.26 -19.44
CA TRP A 527 30.87 -14.08 -19.22
C TRP A 527 31.61 -15.20 -19.93
N MET A 528 32.59 -14.83 -20.75
CA MET A 528 33.43 -15.75 -21.49
C MET A 528 34.90 -15.52 -21.13
N ASN A 529 35.73 -16.54 -21.37
CA ASN A 529 37.18 -16.35 -21.31
C ASN A 529 37.65 -15.29 -22.32
N LYS A 530 38.87 -14.78 -22.15
CA LYS A 530 39.47 -13.75 -23.03
C LYS A 530 39.41 -14.08 -24.53
N GLN A 531 39.44 -15.37 -24.88
CA GLN A 531 39.40 -15.85 -26.27
C GLN A 531 37.98 -16.00 -26.83
N ALA A 532 36.93 -15.74 -26.04
CA ALA A 532 35.53 -15.95 -26.39
C ALA A 532 35.21 -17.38 -26.87
N THR A 533 35.92 -18.39 -26.35
CA THR A 533 35.74 -19.80 -26.71
C THR A 533 34.96 -20.59 -25.66
N ASN A 534 35.02 -20.20 -24.38
CA ASN A 534 34.38 -20.91 -23.29
C ASN A 534 33.57 -19.95 -22.41
N TYR A 535 32.39 -20.40 -21.98
CA TYR A 535 31.57 -19.71 -20.99
C TYR A 535 32.14 -19.90 -19.59
N ILE A 536 32.30 -18.79 -18.87
CA ILE A 536 32.54 -18.73 -17.43
C ILE A 536 31.21 -18.62 -16.70
N VAL A 537 30.31 -17.77 -17.21
CA VAL A 537 28.92 -17.68 -16.78
C VAL A 537 28.06 -17.67 -18.03
N PHE A 538 27.27 -18.72 -18.21
CA PHE A 538 26.34 -18.81 -19.33
C PHE A 538 25.00 -18.11 -19.05
N ASP A 539 24.52 -18.06 -17.81
CA ASP A 539 23.19 -17.49 -17.53
C ASP A 539 23.32 -16.20 -16.71
N GLY A 540 23.64 -15.09 -17.38
CA GLY A 540 23.77 -13.77 -16.75
C GLY A 540 22.42 -13.15 -16.33
N GLU A 541 22.46 -12.15 -15.46
CA GLU A 541 21.23 -11.54 -14.94
C GLU A 541 20.39 -10.85 -16.04
N ARG A 542 19.07 -10.84 -15.85
CA ARG A 542 18.12 -10.24 -16.80
C ARG A 542 17.97 -8.75 -16.55
N THR A 543 18.18 -7.96 -17.60
CA THR A 543 17.79 -6.55 -17.65
C THR A 543 16.47 -6.43 -18.40
N LYS A 544 15.47 -5.82 -17.74
CA LYS A 544 14.12 -5.62 -18.32
C LYS A 544 14.18 -4.56 -19.44
N ILE A 545 13.60 -4.87 -20.59
CA ILE A 545 13.33 -3.95 -21.70
C ILE A 545 12.12 -3.10 -21.33
N PHE A 546 12.38 -1.88 -20.85
CA PHE A 546 11.37 -0.83 -20.63
C PHE A 546 11.97 0.56 -20.91
N PRO A 547 11.33 1.43 -21.73
CA PRO A 547 10.08 1.19 -22.45
C PRO A 547 10.19 0.03 -23.46
N PRO A 548 9.05 -0.56 -23.86
CA PRO A 548 9.05 -1.57 -24.93
C PRO A 548 9.75 -1.06 -26.18
N LEU A 549 10.60 -1.89 -26.77
CA LEU A 549 11.31 -1.57 -28.00
C LEU A 549 10.37 -1.78 -29.19
N ASP A 550 9.82 -0.69 -29.71
CA ASP A 550 8.81 -0.72 -30.79
C ASP A 550 9.39 -1.27 -32.10
N LYS A 551 8.51 -1.70 -33.00
CA LYS A 551 8.86 -2.25 -34.32
C LYS A 551 9.18 -1.15 -35.33
N ALA A 552 9.84 -1.53 -36.42
CA ALA A 552 10.16 -0.60 -37.50
C ALA A 552 8.91 0.05 -38.12
N LYS A 553 8.90 1.38 -38.25
CA LYS A 553 7.86 2.12 -39.00
C LYS A 553 8.13 2.06 -40.52
N PRO A 554 7.08 2.08 -41.38
CA PRO A 554 7.22 2.18 -42.84
C PRO A 554 8.05 3.40 -43.25
N VAL A 555 8.83 3.28 -44.32
CA VAL A 555 9.81 4.29 -44.79
C VAL A 555 9.21 5.70 -44.94
N ILE A 556 7.94 5.82 -45.35
CA ILE A 556 7.23 7.09 -45.54
C ILE A 556 7.04 7.85 -44.21
N LEU A 557 6.89 7.14 -43.08
CA LEU A 557 6.80 7.78 -41.76
C LEU A 557 8.17 8.10 -41.14
N LYS A 558 9.27 7.49 -41.63
CA LYS A 558 10.63 7.71 -41.09
C LYS A 558 11.14 9.13 -41.32
N SER A 559 10.72 9.81 -42.41
CA SER A 559 11.15 11.18 -42.71
C SER A 559 10.40 12.27 -41.95
N LEU A 560 9.26 11.95 -41.33
CA LEU A 560 8.36 12.93 -40.68
C LEU A 560 8.41 12.91 -39.15
N LEU A 561 8.77 11.78 -38.52
CA LEU A 561 8.61 11.58 -37.06
C LEU A 561 9.90 11.26 -36.30
N GLY A 562 11.07 11.31 -36.94
CA GLY A 562 12.34 10.94 -36.30
C GLY A 562 12.46 9.44 -35.98
N HIS A 563 13.68 8.99 -35.69
CA HIS A 563 14.02 7.59 -35.46
C HIS A 563 13.52 7.08 -34.09
N ILE A 564 12.33 6.46 -34.03
CA ILE A 564 11.83 5.74 -32.83
C ILE A 564 11.95 4.22 -33.05
N THR A 565 13.13 3.75 -33.42
CA THR A 565 13.45 2.30 -33.45
C THR A 565 14.63 1.97 -32.56
N THR A 566 15.19 2.97 -31.89
CA THR A 566 16.40 2.86 -31.08
C THR A 566 16.09 3.35 -29.69
N GLU A 567 16.42 2.55 -28.68
CA GLU A 567 16.26 2.88 -27.26
C GLU A 567 17.53 2.55 -26.50
N THR A 568 17.77 3.29 -25.41
CA THR A 568 18.91 3.05 -24.51
C THR A 568 18.45 2.46 -23.20
N TYR A 569 19.13 1.41 -22.76
CA TYR A 569 18.87 0.66 -21.54
C TYR A 569 20.13 0.60 -20.68
N ALA A 570 19.96 0.72 -19.37
CA ALA A 570 21.03 0.48 -18.40
C ALA A 570 20.92 -0.98 -17.92
N ALA A 571 21.91 -1.81 -18.24
CA ALA A 571 21.95 -3.21 -17.80
C ALA A 571 22.86 -3.37 -16.60
N LYS A 572 22.35 -4.05 -15.57
CA LYS A 572 23.14 -4.46 -14.41
C LYS A 572 23.89 -5.74 -14.73
N VAL A 573 25.17 -5.76 -14.36
CA VAL A 573 26.08 -6.87 -14.62
C VAL A 573 26.80 -7.23 -13.34
N LYS A 574 26.81 -8.52 -13.01
CA LYS A 574 27.54 -9.09 -11.88
C LYS A 574 28.85 -9.72 -12.34
N ALA A 575 29.96 -9.28 -11.74
CA ALA A 575 31.30 -9.75 -12.05
C ALA A 575 31.60 -11.14 -11.42
N PRO A 576 32.28 -12.04 -12.14
CA PRO A 576 32.81 -13.30 -11.62
C PRO A 576 33.78 -13.13 -10.44
N ALA A 577 34.04 -14.25 -9.75
CA ALA A 577 34.87 -14.28 -8.55
C ALA A 577 36.39 -14.30 -8.82
N GLU A 578 36.82 -14.66 -10.03
CA GLU A 578 38.23 -14.84 -10.36
C GLU A 578 38.78 -13.66 -11.15
N LYS A 579 39.97 -13.18 -10.75
CA LYS A 579 40.67 -12.09 -11.44
C LYS A 579 41.12 -12.53 -12.83
N GLY A 580 41.14 -11.59 -13.77
CA GLY A 580 41.58 -11.85 -15.13
C GLY A 580 40.87 -10.99 -16.16
N ASP A 581 41.24 -11.16 -17.42
CA ASP A 581 40.57 -10.52 -18.54
C ASP A 581 39.49 -11.44 -19.10
N TYR A 582 38.28 -10.91 -19.24
CA TYR A 582 37.11 -11.65 -19.72
C TYR A 582 36.41 -10.89 -20.83
N ILE A 583 35.69 -11.63 -21.67
CA ILE A 583 34.73 -11.06 -22.60
C ILE A 583 33.36 -11.11 -21.96
N LEU A 584 32.71 -9.96 -21.84
CA LEU A 584 31.29 -9.86 -21.54
C LEU A 584 30.54 -9.80 -22.87
N ARG A 585 29.86 -10.89 -23.21
CA ARG A 585 28.99 -10.98 -24.38
C ARG A 585 27.60 -10.53 -24.00
N VAL A 586 27.13 -9.42 -24.54
CA VAL A 586 25.78 -8.91 -24.33
C VAL A 586 24.86 -9.39 -25.45
N THR A 587 23.70 -9.91 -25.12
CA THR A 587 22.70 -10.42 -26.08
C THR A 587 21.28 -10.25 -25.54
N LEU A 588 20.29 -10.80 -26.26
CA LEU A 588 18.91 -10.92 -25.80
C LEU A 588 18.56 -12.38 -25.53
N VAL A 589 17.65 -12.60 -24.60
CA VAL A 589 17.04 -13.91 -24.35
C VAL A 589 15.53 -13.76 -24.38
N GLN A 590 14.87 -14.65 -25.11
CA GLN A 590 13.43 -14.85 -25.01
C GLN A 590 13.17 -16.04 -24.09
N GLU A 591 12.59 -15.75 -22.93
CA GLU A 591 12.36 -16.75 -21.90
C GLU A 591 11.54 -17.94 -22.43
N ARG A 592 12.05 -19.15 -22.14
CA ARG A 592 11.49 -20.44 -22.58
C ARG A 592 11.44 -20.63 -24.10
N VAL A 593 12.18 -19.83 -24.86
CA VAL A 593 12.26 -19.95 -26.33
C VAL A 593 13.71 -20.13 -26.77
N ARG A 594 14.56 -19.10 -26.65
CA ARG A 594 15.97 -19.14 -27.08
C ARG A 594 16.80 -17.94 -26.60
N TRP A 595 18.12 -18.08 -26.71
CA TRP A 595 19.05 -16.96 -26.76
C TRP A 595 19.18 -16.42 -28.19
N PHE A 596 19.44 -15.12 -28.35
CA PHE A 596 19.48 -14.46 -29.66
C PHE A 596 20.87 -14.50 -30.30
N ASP A 597 21.90 -14.83 -29.54
CA ASP A 597 23.27 -15.04 -30.04
C ASP A 597 23.45 -16.41 -30.75
N GLU A 598 22.45 -17.28 -30.66
CA GLU A 598 22.40 -18.54 -31.38
C GLU A 598 21.98 -18.38 -32.87
N VAL A 599 22.34 -19.37 -33.68
CA VAL A 599 21.96 -19.45 -35.10
C VAL A 599 20.44 -19.58 -35.23
N PRO A 600 19.79 -18.89 -36.20
CA PRO A 600 20.36 -18.00 -37.23
C PRO A 600 20.34 -16.50 -36.88
N THR A 601 20.02 -16.11 -35.63
CA THR A 601 19.91 -14.69 -35.27
C THR A 601 21.28 -14.05 -35.02
N GLN A 602 22.15 -14.75 -34.27
CA GLN A 602 23.54 -14.36 -33.98
C GLN A 602 23.70 -12.89 -33.51
N LEU A 603 22.76 -12.41 -32.71
CA LEU A 603 22.77 -11.06 -32.13
C LEU A 603 23.61 -11.06 -30.85
N MET A 604 24.78 -10.44 -30.89
CA MET A 604 25.64 -10.28 -29.72
C MET A 604 26.58 -9.08 -29.89
N GLU A 605 27.01 -8.50 -28.77
CA GLU A 605 28.12 -7.53 -28.72
C GLU A 605 29.10 -7.95 -27.62
N ASP A 606 30.37 -8.12 -28.00
CA ASP A 606 31.42 -8.58 -27.09
C ASP A 606 32.27 -7.38 -26.63
N ILE A 607 32.39 -7.20 -25.31
CA ILE A 607 33.26 -6.18 -24.72
C ILE A 607 34.29 -6.80 -23.76
N LEU A 608 35.52 -6.29 -23.79
CA LEU A 608 36.60 -6.75 -22.92
C LEU A 608 36.56 -6.02 -21.58
N ILE A 609 36.54 -6.77 -20.48
CA ILE A 609 36.57 -6.24 -19.11
C ILE A 609 37.66 -6.97 -18.30
N SER A 610 38.48 -6.22 -17.58
CA SER A 610 39.47 -6.75 -16.63
C SER A 610 38.90 -6.78 -15.23
N LEU A 611 38.86 -7.97 -14.60
CA LEU A 611 38.44 -8.17 -13.22
C LEU A 611 39.65 -8.11 -12.28
N VAL A 612 39.63 -7.16 -11.33
CA VAL A 612 40.74 -6.80 -10.45
C VAL A 612 40.52 -7.11 -8.98
#